data_AF-A0A9D5Z983-F1
#
_entry.id   AF-A0A9D5Z983-F1
#
_cell.length_a   1.000
_cell.length_b   1.000
_cell.length_c   1.000
_cell.angle_alpha   90.00
_cell.angle_beta   90.00
_cell.angle_gamma   90.00
#
_symmetry.space_group_name_H-M   'P 1'
#
loop_
_entity.id
_entity.type
_entity.pdbx_description
1 polymer ?
#
loop_
_entity_poly.entity_id
_entity_poly.type
_entity_poly.pdbx_seq_one_letter_code
_entity_poly.pdbx_strand_id
1 'polypeptide(L)'
;MNIIDAIINASIVKNGTILSLGSAYQGIWTAGVTYQKGQVVSANGNLFVCLDTHADHSPPDTGFWEDITMRGPTGATGPPGNPGSPGGSGNQVVLQAGQILGGHRAILLDSAGRAVYADSSNVSHAGRLFGITAHAAIADEFVTVHVIGEMLESSWVWDISRPVFLGTNGQLTQVPPSTGFVQVIGQPITAQSLFLNPKPSITLA
;
A
#
# COMPACT_ATOMS: atom_id res chain seq x y z
N MET A 1 -34.78 -29.90 -19.35
CA MET A 1 -35.05 -29.42 -17.99
C MET A 1 -35.04 -27.91 -18.08
N ASN A 2 -36.23 -27.32 -18.21
CA ASN A 2 -36.35 -25.91 -18.59
C ASN A 2 -36.00 -25.03 -17.40
N ILE A 3 -35.30 -23.93 -17.68
CA ILE A 3 -34.81 -22.92 -16.74
C ILE A 3 -35.92 -22.32 -15.83
N ILE A 4 -37.18 -22.63 -16.11
CA ILE A 4 -38.37 -22.17 -15.38
C ILE A 4 -38.52 -22.91 -14.02
N ASP A 5 -37.94 -24.10 -13.83
CA ASP A 5 -38.07 -24.85 -12.57
C ASP A 5 -37.09 -24.39 -11.47
N ALA A 6 -36.06 -23.58 -11.80
CA ALA A 6 -35.04 -23.14 -10.84
C ALA A 6 -35.45 -21.92 -10.01
N ILE A 7 -36.61 -21.30 -10.29
CA ILE A 7 -37.01 -20.03 -9.64
C ILE A 7 -38.14 -20.22 -8.61
N ILE A 8 -38.82 -21.37 -8.56
CA ILE A 8 -40.03 -21.54 -7.73
C ILE A 8 -39.74 -22.08 -6.30
N ASN A 9 -38.56 -22.67 -6.05
CA ASN A 9 -38.23 -23.28 -4.75
C ASN A 9 -37.05 -22.63 -4.03
N ALA A 10 -36.86 -21.31 -4.16
CA ALA A 10 -35.88 -20.62 -3.33
C ALA A 10 -36.40 -20.52 -1.89
N SER A 11 -35.97 -21.45 -1.04
CA SER A 11 -36.15 -21.34 0.40
C SER A 11 -35.00 -20.53 1.00
N ILE A 12 -35.31 -19.41 1.66
CA ILE A 12 -34.32 -18.64 2.43
C ILE A 12 -34.31 -19.20 3.86
N VAL A 13 -33.12 -19.51 4.39
CA VAL A 13 -32.93 -19.89 5.79
C VAL A 13 -32.36 -18.70 6.55
N LYS A 14 -33.12 -18.15 7.49
CA LYS A 14 -32.66 -17.10 8.43
C LYS A 14 -32.98 -17.58 9.85
N ASN A 15 -31.99 -17.61 10.74
CA ASN A 15 -32.12 -18.10 12.13
C ASN A 15 -32.73 -19.52 12.26
N GLY A 16 -32.45 -20.40 11.29
CA GLY A 16 -32.92 -21.80 11.30
C GLY A 16 -34.33 -22.04 10.75
N THR A 17 -35.08 -20.99 10.38
CA THR A 17 -36.42 -21.12 9.79
C THR A 17 -36.34 -21.14 8.26
N ILE A 18 -36.93 -22.15 7.64
CA ILE A 18 -37.07 -22.26 6.18
C ILE A 18 -38.31 -21.47 5.75
N LEU A 19 -38.12 -20.38 5.00
CA LEU A 19 -39.21 -19.64 4.35
C LEU A 19 -39.28 -20.04 2.87
N SER A 20 -40.34 -20.77 2.49
CA SER A 20 -40.62 -21.08 1.08
C SER A 20 -41.25 -19.85 0.40
N LEU A 21 -40.48 -19.14 -0.44
CA LEU A 21 -40.90 -17.88 -1.04
C LEU A 21 -41.85 -18.02 -2.23
N GLY A 22 -41.95 -19.22 -2.82
CA GLY A 22 -42.61 -19.42 -4.11
C GLY A 22 -44.09 -19.05 -4.16
N SER A 23 -44.81 -19.17 -3.04
CA SER A 23 -46.24 -18.84 -2.93
C SER A 23 -46.54 -17.50 -2.23
N ALA A 24 -45.53 -16.86 -1.63
CA ALA A 24 -45.69 -15.65 -0.83
C ALA A 24 -45.28 -14.36 -1.55
N TYR A 25 -44.48 -14.46 -2.63
CA TYR A 25 -43.98 -13.30 -3.36
C TYR A 25 -45.07 -12.62 -4.20
N GLN A 26 -45.34 -11.33 -3.93
CA GLN A 26 -46.35 -10.51 -4.60
C GLN A 26 -45.77 -9.57 -5.67
N GLY A 27 -44.46 -9.65 -5.94
CA GLY A 27 -43.80 -8.76 -6.90
C GLY A 27 -43.29 -7.46 -6.27
N ILE A 28 -43.28 -6.38 -7.05
CA ILE A 28 -42.81 -5.05 -6.60
C ILE A 28 -43.88 -4.43 -5.70
N TRP A 29 -43.45 -3.83 -4.58
CA TRP A 29 -44.37 -3.10 -3.70
C TRP A 29 -45.09 -1.97 -4.46
N THR A 30 -46.41 -1.89 -4.30
CA THR A 30 -47.28 -0.89 -4.94
C THR A 30 -48.20 -0.25 -3.91
N ALA A 31 -48.32 1.07 -3.95
CA ALA A 31 -49.20 1.82 -3.04
C ALA A 31 -50.69 1.47 -3.27
N GLY A 32 -51.47 1.42 -2.19
CA GLY A 32 -52.90 1.09 -2.23
C GLY A 32 -53.23 -0.40 -2.38
N VAL A 33 -52.23 -1.28 -2.42
CA VAL A 33 -52.41 -2.74 -2.42
C VAL A 33 -52.33 -3.27 -1.00
N THR A 34 -53.36 -4.02 -0.59
CA THR A 34 -53.35 -4.70 0.71
C THR A 34 -52.42 -5.91 0.69
N TYR A 35 -51.33 -5.85 1.45
CA TYR A 35 -50.41 -6.95 1.68
C TYR A 35 -50.75 -7.65 3.00
N GLN A 36 -50.80 -8.98 2.99
CA GLN A 36 -51.08 -9.80 4.17
C GLN A 36 -49.79 -10.24 4.86
N LYS A 37 -49.84 -10.44 6.18
CA LYS A 37 -48.73 -11.00 6.96
C LYS A 37 -48.14 -12.24 6.31
N GLY A 38 -46.82 -12.26 6.15
CA GLY A 38 -46.05 -13.33 5.50
C GLY A 38 -45.86 -13.16 4.00
N GLN A 39 -46.55 -12.23 3.34
CA GLN A 39 -46.30 -11.94 1.92
C GLN A 39 -44.99 -11.18 1.72
N VAL A 40 -44.34 -11.40 0.59
CA VAL A 40 -43.03 -10.82 0.28
C VAL A 40 -43.14 -9.89 -0.90
N VAL A 41 -42.50 -8.73 -0.81
CA VAL A 41 -42.39 -7.75 -1.91
C VAL A 41 -40.95 -7.39 -2.18
N SER A 42 -40.66 -6.93 -3.38
CA SER A 42 -39.41 -6.23 -3.69
C SER A 42 -39.62 -4.72 -3.63
N ALA A 43 -38.67 -4.02 -3.01
CA ALA A 43 -38.62 -2.57 -2.98
C ALA A 43 -37.17 -2.10 -2.96
N ASN A 44 -36.82 -1.12 -3.80
CA ASN A 44 -35.47 -0.53 -3.84
C ASN A 44 -34.30 -1.53 -3.95
N GLY A 45 -34.50 -2.67 -4.64
CA GLY A 45 -33.49 -3.71 -4.82
C GLY A 45 -33.34 -4.69 -3.64
N ASN A 46 -34.12 -4.53 -2.57
CA ASN A 46 -34.20 -5.42 -1.43
C ASN A 46 -35.51 -6.23 -1.45
N LEU A 47 -35.56 -7.33 -0.69
CA LEU A 47 -36.76 -8.12 -0.43
C LEU A 47 -37.25 -7.88 0.99
N PHE A 48 -38.56 -7.69 1.14
CA PHE A 48 -39.21 -7.44 2.43
C PHE A 48 -40.38 -8.39 2.64
N VAL A 49 -40.51 -8.94 3.85
CA VAL A 49 -41.67 -9.71 4.27
C VAL A 49 -42.62 -8.84 5.11
N CYS A 50 -43.91 -8.90 4.79
CA CYS A 50 -44.97 -8.20 5.51
C CYS A 50 -45.15 -8.84 6.90
N LEU A 51 -45.06 -8.02 7.94
CA LEU A 51 -45.16 -8.42 9.34
C LEU A 51 -46.59 -8.37 9.85
N ASP A 52 -47.44 -7.48 9.32
CA ASP A 52 -48.85 -7.33 9.67
C ASP A 52 -49.66 -6.78 8.49
N THR A 53 -50.90 -7.23 8.31
CA THR A 53 -51.72 -6.88 7.13
C THR A 53 -52.03 -5.39 7.03
N HIS A 54 -51.72 -4.75 5.89
CA HIS A 54 -51.95 -3.32 5.66
C HIS A 54 -52.04 -2.97 4.16
N ALA A 55 -52.47 -1.75 3.80
CA ALA A 55 -52.56 -1.28 2.40
C ALA A 55 -51.59 -0.14 2.03
N ASP A 56 -51.07 0.62 3.01
CA ASP A 56 -50.41 1.92 2.71
C ASP A 56 -49.11 2.17 3.49
N HIS A 57 -48.45 1.11 3.99
CA HIS A 57 -47.10 1.22 4.54
C HIS A 57 -46.08 0.77 3.49
N SER A 58 -45.18 1.68 3.10
CA SER A 58 -44.07 1.34 2.20
C SER A 58 -42.91 0.71 2.98
N PRO A 59 -42.28 -0.37 2.50
CA PRO A 59 -40.98 -0.80 3.03
C PRO A 59 -39.97 0.36 2.97
N PRO A 60 -39.10 0.54 3.98
CA PRO A 60 -38.75 -0.39 5.05
C PRO A 60 -39.40 -0.03 6.41
N ASP A 61 -40.67 0.37 6.45
CA ASP A 61 -41.36 0.62 7.73
C ASP A 61 -41.30 -0.64 8.62
N THR A 62 -40.45 -0.61 9.65
CA THR A 62 -40.10 -1.79 10.46
C THR A 62 -41.24 -2.29 11.34
N GLY A 63 -42.34 -1.53 11.47
CA GLY A 63 -43.56 -2.02 12.11
C GLY A 63 -44.35 -3.00 11.24
N PHE A 64 -44.17 -2.93 9.91
CA PHE A 64 -44.95 -3.67 8.93
C PHE A 64 -44.11 -4.50 7.97
N TRP A 65 -42.80 -4.26 7.89
CA TRP A 65 -41.89 -4.91 6.94
C TRP A 65 -40.59 -5.33 7.61
N GLU A 66 -40.16 -6.57 7.39
CA GLU A 66 -38.82 -7.06 7.73
C GLU A 66 -37.98 -7.25 6.46
N ASP A 67 -36.77 -6.70 6.45
CA ASP A 67 -35.79 -6.94 5.39
C ASP A 67 -35.26 -8.39 5.46
N ILE A 68 -35.46 -9.13 4.38
CA ILE A 68 -35.02 -10.53 4.21
C ILE A 68 -33.97 -10.67 3.11
N THR A 69 -33.39 -9.55 2.65
CA THR A 69 -32.37 -9.54 1.62
C THR A 69 -31.14 -10.29 2.13
N MET A 70 -30.83 -11.43 1.51
CA MET A 70 -29.56 -12.12 1.71
C MET A 70 -28.46 -11.31 1.02
N ARG A 71 -27.88 -10.34 1.71
CA ARG A 71 -26.61 -9.77 1.28
C ARG A 71 -25.54 -10.81 1.59
N GLY A 72 -24.94 -11.39 0.56
CA GLY A 72 -23.72 -12.17 0.74
C GLY A 72 -22.70 -11.36 1.54
N PRO A 73 -21.84 -11.97 2.36
CA PRO A 73 -20.80 -11.22 3.05
C PRO A 73 -20.06 -10.40 1.99
N THR A 74 -19.96 -9.08 2.20
CA THR A 74 -19.13 -8.20 1.38
C THR A 74 -17.76 -8.87 1.29
N GLY A 75 -17.37 -9.31 0.09
CA GLY A 75 -16.06 -9.92 -0.11
C GLY A 75 -15.01 -8.97 0.46
N ALA A 76 -14.05 -9.51 1.21
CA ALA A 76 -12.94 -8.69 1.69
C ALA A 76 -12.35 -7.95 0.48
N THR A 77 -12.33 -6.61 0.55
CA THR A 77 -11.58 -5.81 -0.42
C THR A 77 -10.18 -6.41 -0.48
N GLY A 78 -9.70 -6.77 -1.67
CA GLY A 78 -8.33 -7.25 -1.81
C GLY A 78 -7.36 -6.26 -1.16
N PRO A 79 -6.19 -6.70 -0.67
CA PRO A 79 -5.19 -5.77 -0.15
C PRO A 79 -5.00 -4.64 -1.17
N PRO A 80 -5.01 -3.37 -0.75
CA PRO A 80 -4.69 -2.27 -1.64
C PRO A 80 -3.43 -2.61 -2.44
N GLY A 81 -3.44 -2.35 -3.75
CA GLY A 81 -2.23 -2.52 -4.55
C GLY A 81 -1.07 -1.76 -3.90
N ASN A 82 0.16 -2.25 -4.06
CA ASN A 82 1.35 -1.56 -3.55
C ASN A 82 1.25 -0.07 -3.91
N PRO A 83 1.42 0.86 -2.94
CA PRO A 83 1.46 2.27 -3.25
C PRO A 83 2.41 2.51 -4.43
N GLY A 84 1.95 3.25 -5.45
CA GLY A 84 2.84 3.71 -6.51
C GLY A 84 4.00 4.48 -5.89
N SER A 85 5.19 4.40 -6.50
CA SER A 85 6.40 5.06 -6.00
C SER A 85 6.07 6.50 -5.57
N PRO A 86 6.18 6.85 -4.27
CA PRO A 86 5.93 8.20 -3.82
C PRO A 86 6.78 9.18 -4.64
N GLY A 87 6.13 10.20 -5.21
CA GLY A 87 6.82 11.30 -5.86
C GLY A 87 7.82 11.90 -4.88
N GLY A 88 9.10 11.87 -5.25
CA GLY A 88 10.16 12.42 -4.43
C GLY A 88 9.91 13.90 -4.10
N SER A 89 9.89 14.26 -2.82
CA SER A 89 10.17 15.65 -2.40
C SER A 89 11.52 16.03 -2.99
N GLY A 90 11.72 17.23 -3.54
CA GLY A 90 12.78 17.54 -4.54
C GLY A 90 14.24 17.11 -4.28
N ASN A 91 14.58 16.64 -3.06
CA ASN A 91 15.90 16.13 -2.64
C ASN A 91 15.89 14.64 -2.21
N GLN A 92 14.74 13.97 -2.28
CA GLN A 92 14.53 12.58 -1.93
C GLN A 92 13.80 11.85 -3.06
N VAL A 93 13.94 10.54 -3.13
CA VAL A 93 13.17 9.66 -4.02
C VAL A 93 12.88 8.35 -3.30
N VAL A 94 11.77 7.72 -3.63
CA VAL A 94 11.44 6.39 -3.11
C VAL A 94 11.75 5.34 -4.16
N LEU A 95 12.56 4.36 -3.78
CA LEU A 95 13.04 3.28 -4.64
C LEU A 95 12.72 1.93 -4.03
N GLN A 96 12.58 0.90 -4.86
CA GLN A 96 12.50 -0.48 -4.38
C GLN A 96 13.91 -0.98 -4.01
N ALA A 97 14.05 -1.66 -2.87
CA ALA A 97 15.30 -2.24 -2.41
C ALA A 97 15.61 -3.55 -3.17
N GLY A 98 16.79 -3.64 -3.79
CA GLY A 98 17.23 -4.86 -4.49
C GLY A 98 17.84 -5.92 -3.56
N GLN A 99 18.07 -5.55 -2.29
CA GLN A 99 18.65 -6.38 -1.23
C GLN A 99 18.21 -5.83 0.13
N ILE A 100 18.59 -6.49 1.24
CA ILE A 100 18.45 -5.88 2.57
C ILE A 100 19.36 -4.65 2.66
N LEU A 101 18.77 -3.51 3.00
CA LEU A 101 19.45 -2.23 3.14
C LEU A 101 19.35 -1.75 4.59
N GLY A 102 20.47 -1.31 5.15
CA GLY A 102 20.51 -0.53 6.38
C GLY A 102 20.16 0.93 6.10
N GLY A 103 19.71 1.64 7.14
CA GLY A 103 19.58 3.09 7.08
C GLY A 103 20.93 3.77 7.00
N HIS A 104 20.95 4.98 6.42
CA HIS A 104 22.15 5.81 6.31
C HIS A 104 23.28 5.14 5.52
N ARG A 105 22.91 4.40 4.47
CA ARG A 105 23.82 3.68 3.57
C ARG A 105 23.84 4.31 2.19
N ALA A 106 25.02 4.43 1.62
CA ALA A 106 25.21 4.83 0.23
C ALA A 106 24.79 3.71 -0.73
N ILE A 107 23.99 4.08 -1.74
CA ILE A 107 23.42 3.15 -2.70
C ILE A 107 23.68 3.61 -4.14
N LEU A 108 23.59 2.64 -5.05
CA LEU A 108 23.45 2.83 -6.49
C LEU A 108 22.24 2.04 -7.00
N LEU A 109 21.93 2.19 -8.28
CA LEU A 109 20.85 1.42 -8.93
C LEU A 109 21.41 0.22 -9.70
N ASP A 110 20.80 -0.95 -9.50
CA ASP A 110 21.02 -2.14 -10.32
C ASP A 110 20.40 -1.99 -11.73
N SER A 111 20.56 -3.00 -12.59
CA SER A 111 20.00 -2.96 -13.96
C SER A 111 18.47 -2.95 -14.00
N ALA A 112 17.80 -3.30 -12.90
CA ALA A 112 16.35 -3.24 -12.77
C ALA A 112 15.88 -1.92 -12.12
N GLY A 113 16.79 -0.99 -11.82
CA GLY A 113 16.47 0.29 -11.18
C GLY A 113 16.25 0.19 -9.67
N ARG A 114 16.65 -0.92 -9.03
CA ARG A 114 16.49 -1.14 -7.59
C ARG A 114 17.72 -0.67 -6.81
N ALA A 115 17.51 -0.21 -5.59
CA ALA A 115 18.57 0.26 -4.71
C ALA A 115 19.42 -0.89 -4.16
N VAL A 116 20.73 -0.85 -4.40
CA VAL A 116 21.72 -1.79 -3.86
C VAL A 116 22.92 -1.02 -3.31
N TYR A 117 23.71 -1.62 -2.41
CA TYR A 117 24.85 -0.90 -1.83
C TYR A 117 25.87 -0.48 -2.88
N ALA A 118 26.29 0.78 -2.80
CA ALA A 118 27.49 1.23 -3.47
C ALA A 118 28.72 0.69 -2.73
N ASP A 119 29.81 0.45 -3.45
CA ASP A 119 31.02 -0.13 -2.84
C ASP A 119 32.25 0.47 -3.51
N SER A 120 33.09 1.15 -2.71
CA SER A 120 34.28 1.83 -3.24
C SER A 120 35.38 0.89 -3.73
N SER A 121 35.39 -0.38 -3.31
CA SER A 121 36.35 -1.37 -3.79
C SER A 121 36.01 -1.90 -5.19
N ASN A 122 34.75 -1.75 -5.63
CA ASN A 122 34.31 -2.19 -6.94
C ASN A 122 34.37 -1.04 -7.96
N VAL A 123 35.39 -1.02 -8.81
CA VAL A 123 35.58 0.03 -9.84
C VAL A 123 34.39 0.19 -10.80
N SER A 124 33.55 -0.82 -11.00
CA SER A 124 32.33 -0.71 -11.82
C SER A 124 31.22 0.12 -11.16
N HIS A 125 31.35 0.45 -9.88
CA HIS A 125 30.46 1.34 -9.14
C HIS A 125 30.90 2.81 -9.21
N ALA A 126 32.10 3.10 -9.73
CA ALA A 126 32.61 4.47 -9.87
C ALA A 126 31.65 5.32 -10.71
N GLY A 127 31.34 6.54 -10.22
CA GLY A 127 30.42 7.46 -10.88
C GLY A 127 28.94 7.05 -10.84
N ARG A 128 28.58 5.98 -10.12
CA ARG A 128 27.19 5.46 -10.05
C ARG A 128 26.51 5.68 -8.70
N LEU A 129 27.15 6.39 -7.78
CA LEU A 129 26.53 6.76 -6.50
C LEU A 129 25.24 7.54 -6.77
N PHE A 130 24.13 7.06 -6.23
CA PHE A 130 22.81 7.64 -6.46
C PHE A 130 22.31 8.44 -5.25
N GLY A 131 22.53 7.94 -4.03
CA GLY A 131 22.09 8.63 -2.82
C GLY A 131 22.35 7.84 -1.55
N ILE A 132 21.75 8.28 -0.44
CA ILE A 132 21.83 7.66 0.88
C ILE A 132 20.43 7.24 1.35
N THR A 133 20.27 6.02 1.86
CA THR A 133 19.01 5.56 2.45
C THR A 133 18.67 6.37 3.72
N ALA A 134 17.41 6.79 3.86
CA ALA A 134 16.93 7.48 5.06
C ALA A 134 16.62 6.52 6.22
N HIS A 135 16.31 5.27 5.91
CA HIS A 135 15.99 4.21 6.87
C HIS A 135 16.36 2.84 6.29
N ALA A 136 16.29 1.81 7.14
CA ALA A 136 16.48 0.42 6.70
C ALA A 136 15.26 -0.10 5.94
N ALA A 137 15.46 -1.05 5.03
CA ALA A 137 14.42 -1.73 4.29
C ALA A 137 14.87 -3.16 3.96
N ILE A 138 13.93 -4.10 3.91
CA ILE A 138 14.23 -5.45 3.40
C ILE A 138 14.15 -5.48 1.87
N ALA A 139 14.62 -6.58 1.26
CA ALA A 139 14.53 -6.75 -0.19
C ALA A 139 13.07 -6.66 -0.69
N ASP A 140 12.91 -6.07 -1.87
CA ASP A 140 11.65 -5.79 -2.55
C ASP A 140 10.70 -4.78 -1.86
N GLU A 141 11.07 -4.27 -0.69
CA GLU A 141 10.38 -3.17 0.00
C GLU A 141 10.79 -1.81 -0.58
N PHE A 142 9.97 -0.78 -0.36
CA PHE A 142 10.32 0.59 -0.71
C PHE A 142 11.16 1.28 0.38
N VAL A 143 12.17 2.02 -0.05
CA VAL A 143 13.05 2.81 0.81
C VAL A 143 13.13 4.25 0.31
N THR A 144 13.08 5.20 1.26
CA THR A 144 13.33 6.61 0.95
C THR A 144 14.83 6.86 0.85
N VAL A 145 15.28 7.51 -0.21
CA VAL A 145 16.68 7.81 -0.50
C VAL A 145 16.86 9.32 -0.65
N HIS A 146 17.77 9.91 0.10
CA HIS A 146 18.21 11.29 -0.09
C HIS A 146 19.27 11.35 -1.19
N VAL A 147 19.03 12.16 -2.22
CA VAL A 147 19.94 12.29 -3.38
C VAL A 147 20.85 13.52 -3.28
N ILE A 148 20.39 14.57 -2.59
CA ILE A 148 21.14 15.81 -2.39
C ILE A 148 20.62 16.56 -1.15
N GLY A 149 21.35 17.56 -0.66
CA GLY A 149 20.88 18.46 0.40
C GLY A 149 21.28 17.99 1.80
N GLU A 150 20.70 18.62 2.83
CA GLU A 150 21.02 18.29 4.22
C GLU A 150 20.35 17.00 4.69
N MET A 151 21.11 16.17 5.39
CA MET A 151 20.64 14.99 6.10
C MET A 151 21.11 15.06 7.56
N LEU A 152 20.23 14.73 8.50
CA LEU A 152 20.49 14.68 9.94
C LEU A 152 20.43 13.22 10.41
N GLU A 153 21.42 12.80 11.19
CA GLU A 153 21.43 11.51 11.88
C GLU A 153 22.17 11.64 13.22
N SER A 154 21.42 11.47 14.31
CA SER A 154 21.88 11.78 15.68
C SER A 154 23.04 10.91 16.16
N SER A 155 23.23 9.72 15.59
CA SER A 155 24.33 8.82 15.95
C SER A 155 25.67 9.16 15.26
N TRP A 156 25.67 10.09 14.30
CA TRP A 156 26.90 10.52 13.64
C TRP A 156 27.78 11.38 14.54
N VAL A 157 29.09 11.26 14.30
CA VAL A 157 30.15 11.98 15.01
C VAL A 157 31.21 12.44 14.02
N TRP A 158 30.79 13.26 13.05
CA TRP A 158 31.69 13.75 12.00
C TRP A 158 32.65 14.83 12.48
N ASP A 159 33.89 14.76 12.00
CA ASP A 159 34.82 15.89 12.00
C ASP A 159 34.43 16.85 10.87
N ILE A 160 33.92 18.03 11.21
CA ILE A 160 33.43 19.00 10.23
C ILE A 160 34.53 19.56 9.31
N SER A 161 35.80 19.37 9.64
CA SER A 161 36.93 19.81 8.81
C SER A 161 37.23 18.86 7.64
N ARG A 162 36.60 17.68 7.61
CA ARG A 162 36.88 16.61 6.63
C ARG A 162 35.64 16.20 5.85
N PRO A 163 35.77 15.90 4.54
CA PRO A 163 34.66 15.37 3.76
C PRO A 163 34.32 13.93 4.17
N VAL A 164 33.12 13.48 3.80
CA VAL A 164 32.66 12.09 3.92
C VAL A 164 32.78 11.39 2.57
N PHE A 165 33.34 10.19 2.58
CA PHE A 165 33.58 9.33 1.42
C PHE A 165 32.72 8.08 1.46
N LEU A 166 32.51 7.49 0.28
CA LEU A 166 31.99 6.14 0.13
C LEU A 166 33.03 5.10 0.58
N GLY A 167 32.61 4.21 1.48
CA GLY A 167 33.32 2.98 1.85
C GLY A 167 32.74 1.74 1.15
N THR A 168 33.14 0.57 1.64
CA THR A 168 32.58 -0.72 1.21
C THR A 168 31.16 -0.92 1.76
N ASN A 169 30.31 -1.69 1.07
CA ASN A 169 28.94 -2.03 1.51
C ASN A 169 28.09 -0.81 1.93
N GLY A 170 28.19 0.29 1.18
CA GLY A 170 27.41 1.50 1.41
C GLY A 170 27.79 2.28 2.67
N GLN A 171 28.92 1.97 3.30
CA GLN A 171 29.38 2.69 4.49
C GLN A 171 29.77 4.13 4.15
N LEU A 172 29.53 5.05 5.09
CA LEU A 172 30.02 6.42 5.05
C LEU A 172 31.23 6.52 5.98
N THR A 173 32.34 7.08 5.49
CA THR A 173 33.62 7.15 6.23
C THR A 173 34.34 8.46 5.99
N GLN A 174 35.14 8.93 6.94
CA GLN A 174 36.05 10.08 6.73
C GLN A 174 37.50 9.64 6.38
N VAL A 175 37.75 8.34 6.30
CA VAL A 175 38.99 7.77 5.77
C VAL A 175 38.77 7.44 4.29
N PRO A 176 39.48 8.10 3.35
CA PRO A 176 39.30 7.81 1.94
C PRO A 176 39.74 6.38 1.60
N PRO A 177 39.07 5.69 0.66
CA PRO A 177 39.53 4.41 0.14
C PRO A 177 40.95 4.50 -0.43
N SER A 178 41.74 3.44 -0.24
CA SER A 178 43.10 3.31 -0.78
C SER A 178 43.19 2.47 -2.05
N THR A 179 42.11 1.75 -2.39
CA THR A 179 41.97 0.93 -3.61
C THR A 179 40.58 1.13 -4.20
N GLY A 180 40.39 0.74 -5.47
CA GLY A 180 39.12 0.91 -6.18
C GLY A 180 38.93 2.35 -6.65
N PHE A 181 38.05 3.11 -6.00
CA PHE A 181 37.85 4.53 -6.30
C PHE A 181 37.50 5.37 -5.07
N VAL A 182 37.85 6.65 -5.13
CA VAL A 182 37.44 7.67 -4.18
C VAL A 182 36.18 8.35 -4.70
N GLN A 183 35.14 8.36 -3.87
CA GLN A 183 33.89 9.09 -4.12
C GLN A 183 33.56 9.91 -2.87
N VAL A 184 33.63 11.23 -3.01
CA VAL A 184 33.15 12.15 -1.97
C VAL A 184 31.63 12.17 -2.02
N ILE A 185 30.98 11.92 -0.90
CA ILE A 185 29.51 11.94 -0.73
C ILE A 185 29.05 13.37 -0.39
N GLY A 186 29.77 14.06 0.49
CA GLY A 186 29.37 15.38 0.96
C GLY A 186 30.28 15.95 2.04
N GLN A 187 29.89 17.12 2.56
CA GLN A 187 30.60 17.82 3.62
C GLN A 187 29.70 17.90 4.87
N PRO A 188 30.20 17.52 6.06
CA PRO A 188 29.45 17.72 7.30
C PRO A 188 29.16 19.22 7.53
N ILE A 189 27.94 19.53 7.95
CA ILE A 189 27.55 20.87 8.43
C ILE A 189 27.77 20.93 9.95
N THR A 190 27.41 19.85 10.63
CA THR A 190 27.67 19.61 12.06
C THR A 190 28.22 18.19 12.25
N ALA A 191 28.54 17.80 13.48
CA ALA A 191 28.92 16.42 13.77
C ALA A 191 27.80 15.40 13.44
N GLN A 192 26.54 15.85 13.38
CA GLN A 192 25.35 15.01 13.18
C GLN A 192 24.62 15.29 11.87
N SER A 193 25.05 16.28 11.08
CA SER A 193 24.43 16.60 9.80
C SER A 193 25.42 16.69 8.66
N LEU A 194 24.99 16.20 7.49
CA LEU A 194 25.79 16.08 6.28
C LEU A 194 25.06 16.77 5.13
N PHE A 195 25.74 17.67 4.43
CA PHE A 195 25.25 18.18 3.15
C PHE A 195 25.69 17.24 2.03
N LEU A 196 24.75 16.45 1.52
CA LEU A 196 24.94 15.56 0.38
C LEU A 196 25.14 16.40 -0.89
N ASN A 197 26.33 16.29 -1.46
CA ASN A 197 26.72 16.94 -2.70
C ASN A 197 27.83 16.11 -3.36
N PRO A 198 27.48 14.94 -3.94
CA PRO A 198 28.47 14.03 -4.49
C PRO A 198 29.35 14.71 -5.53
N LYS A 199 30.67 14.48 -5.44
CA LYS A 199 31.65 14.97 -6.43
C LYS A 199 31.97 13.89 -7.47
N PRO A 200 32.56 14.23 -8.63
CA PRO A 200 33.04 13.20 -9.56
C PRO A 200 33.97 12.19 -8.85
N SER A 201 33.85 10.92 -9.18
CA SER A 201 34.71 9.86 -8.63
C SER A 201 36.11 9.89 -9.24
N ILE A 202 37.10 9.48 -8.45
CA ILE A 202 38.49 9.32 -8.89
C ILE A 202 38.86 7.84 -8.73
N THR A 203 39.09 7.14 -9.85
CA THR A 203 39.57 5.76 -9.83
C THR A 203 41.04 5.73 -9.41
N LEU A 204 41.38 4.78 -8.54
CA LEU A 204 42.73 4.57 -8.05
C LEU A 204 43.40 3.48 -8.91
N ALA A 205 44.58 3.81 -9.44
CA ALA A 205 45.40 2.91 -10.25
C ALA A 205 46.24 1.97 -9.39
#